data_AF-A0A2V5L9A6-F1
#
_entry.id   AF-A0A2V5L9A6-F1
#
_cell.length_a   1.000
_cell.length_b   1.000
_cell.length_c   1.000
_cell.angle_alpha   90.00
_cell.angle_beta   90.00
_cell.angle_gamma   90.00
#
_symmetry.space_group_name_H-M   'P 1'
#
loop_
_entity.id
_entity.type
_entity.pdbx_description
1 polymer ?
#
loop_
_entity_poly.entity_id
_entity_poly.type
_entity_poly.pdbx_seq_one_letter_code
_entity_poly.pdbx_strand_id
1 'polypeptide(L)'
;MKRPNYFTGQLLSADDFTAEQDYHRGKQRRHNLLYHGFGVVQGLKVSTVNENRGSTVVVEPGFAIDSAGNEIQLCTRVEFHLPKSLTAIQVGIRFSERFCEPAPIVSDATALVSQPSRVQEGCEVLLGAVSVPQGSRAKHQGRGASVNILPLAHLVRTGCAWHVNRKFKAPHAH
;
A
#
# COMPACT_ATOMS: atom_id res chain seq x y z
N MET A 1 -12.48 5.46 -21.38
CA MET A 1 -13.05 4.46 -20.45
C MET A 1 -14.42 4.07 -20.98
N LYS A 2 -14.78 2.78 -20.95
CA LYS A 2 -16.07 2.24 -21.39
C LYS A 2 -16.66 1.42 -20.23
N ARG A 3 -17.99 1.34 -20.15
CA ARG A 3 -18.72 0.50 -19.18
C ARG A 3 -19.94 -0.11 -19.88
N PRO A 4 -20.50 -1.22 -19.37
CA PRO A 4 -21.72 -1.79 -19.92
C PRO A 4 -22.88 -0.79 -19.97
N ASN A 5 -23.72 -0.90 -20.98
CA ASN A 5 -25.03 -0.25 -21.07
C ASN A 5 -26.10 -1.34 -21.02
N TYR A 6 -26.76 -1.50 -19.87
CA TYR A 6 -27.66 -2.62 -19.62
C TYR A 6 -28.97 -2.52 -20.39
N PHE A 7 -29.44 -3.67 -20.87
CA PHE A 7 -30.78 -3.84 -21.43
C PHE A 7 -31.34 -5.22 -21.11
N THR A 8 -32.67 -5.36 -21.19
CA THR A 8 -33.36 -6.61 -20.83
C THR A 8 -33.00 -7.73 -21.82
N GLY A 9 -32.66 -8.90 -21.27
CA GLY A 9 -32.25 -10.08 -22.07
C GLY A 9 -30.77 -10.09 -22.45
N GLN A 10 -29.98 -9.12 -22.01
CA GLN A 10 -28.54 -9.11 -22.24
C GLN A 10 -27.83 -10.18 -21.41
N LEU A 11 -26.99 -10.99 -22.06
CA LEU A 11 -26.04 -11.88 -21.38
C LEU A 11 -24.78 -11.08 -21.03
N LEU A 12 -24.35 -11.14 -19.77
CA LEU A 12 -23.15 -10.46 -19.27
C LEU A 12 -22.00 -11.45 -19.08
N SER A 13 -20.81 -11.04 -19.50
CA SER A 13 -19.57 -11.78 -19.33
C SER A 13 -18.76 -11.28 -18.13
N ALA A 14 -17.73 -12.03 -17.72
CA ALA A 14 -16.77 -11.57 -16.71
C ALA A 14 -16.08 -10.26 -17.13
N ASP A 15 -15.85 -10.05 -18.43
CA ASP A 15 -15.22 -8.83 -18.96
C ASP A 15 -16.15 -7.61 -18.78
N ASP A 16 -17.46 -7.78 -18.93
CA ASP A 16 -18.44 -6.72 -18.70
C ASP A 16 -18.43 -6.25 -17.24
N PHE A 17 -18.44 -7.20 -16.30
CA PHE A 17 -18.35 -6.90 -14.87
C PHE A 17 -16.98 -6.34 -14.47
N THR A 18 -15.90 -6.78 -15.11
CA THR A 18 -14.56 -6.22 -14.89
C THR A 18 -14.50 -4.77 -15.36
N ALA A 19 -15.05 -4.47 -16.55
CA ALA A 19 -15.12 -3.11 -17.08
C ALA A 19 -15.97 -2.18 -16.19
N GLU A 20 -17.06 -2.68 -15.61
CA GLU A 20 -17.85 -1.93 -14.64
C GLU A 20 -17.08 -1.64 -13.34
N GLN A 21 -16.38 -2.62 -12.78
CA GLN A 21 -15.56 -2.44 -11.58
C GLN A 21 -14.43 -1.44 -11.83
N ASP A 22 -13.70 -1.58 -12.93
CA ASP A 22 -12.61 -0.68 -13.31
C ASP A 22 -13.10 0.75 -13.50
N TYR A 23 -14.29 0.95 -14.07
CA TYR A 23 -14.89 2.26 -14.21
C TYR A 23 -15.08 2.95 -12.85
N HIS A 24 -15.63 2.25 -11.87
CA HIS A 24 -15.88 2.79 -10.52
C HIS A 24 -14.56 3.01 -9.77
N ARG A 25 -13.66 2.01 -9.75
CA ARG A 25 -12.33 2.11 -9.13
C ARG A 25 -11.53 3.29 -9.72
N GLY A 26 -11.53 3.43 -11.04
CA GLY A 26 -10.85 4.54 -11.70
C GLY A 26 -11.49 5.90 -11.41
N LYS A 27 -12.82 5.98 -11.27
CA LYS A 27 -13.50 7.21 -10.85
C LYS A 27 -13.14 7.59 -9.41
N GLN A 28 -13.11 6.62 -8.50
CA GLN A 28 -12.71 6.82 -7.11
C GLN A 28 -11.25 7.27 -7.00
N ARG A 29 -10.32 6.58 -7.66
CA ARG A 29 -8.89 6.97 -7.71
C ARG A 29 -8.70 8.41 -8.21
N ARG A 30 -9.43 8.81 -9.26
CA ARG A 30 -9.39 10.19 -9.75
C ARG A 30 -9.99 11.18 -8.75
N HIS A 31 -11.10 10.84 -8.10
CA HIS A 31 -11.70 11.69 -7.07
C HIS A 31 -10.72 11.91 -5.92
N ASN A 32 -10.13 10.83 -5.40
CA ASN A 32 -9.11 10.85 -4.36
C ASN A 32 -7.94 11.76 -4.75
N LEU A 33 -7.33 11.54 -5.91
CA LEU A 33 -6.18 12.34 -6.33
C LEU A 33 -6.50 13.81 -6.62
N LEU A 34 -7.64 14.11 -7.25
CA LEU A 34 -7.97 15.47 -7.68
C LEU A 34 -8.46 16.34 -6.52
N TYR A 35 -9.14 15.77 -5.53
CA TYR A 35 -9.75 16.54 -4.44
C TYR A 35 -9.01 16.38 -3.11
N HIS A 36 -8.33 15.26 -2.88
CA HIS A 36 -7.63 14.94 -1.62
C HIS A 36 -6.11 14.83 -1.79
N GLY A 37 -5.60 14.72 -3.02
CA GLY A 37 -4.19 14.48 -3.27
C GLY A 37 -3.77 13.07 -2.82
N PHE A 38 -2.52 12.94 -2.36
CA PHE A 38 -1.99 11.67 -1.85
C PHE A 38 -1.19 11.91 -0.56
N GLY A 39 -1.19 10.92 0.33
CA GLY A 39 -0.52 10.99 1.61
C GLY A 39 -1.30 10.33 2.74
N VAL A 40 -0.79 10.49 3.95
CA VAL A 40 -1.47 10.08 5.18
C VAL A 40 -2.67 10.99 5.40
N VAL A 41 -3.85 10.39 5.51
CA VAL A 41 -5.09 11.09 5.88
C VAL A 41 -5.23 11.12 7.40
N GLN A 42 -5.06 9.97 8.05
CA GLN A 42 -5.14 9.85 9.51
C GLN A 42 -4.34 8.64 10.03
N GLY A 43 -3.86 8.71 11.27
CA GLY A 43 -3.14 7.59 11.90
C GLY A 43 -1.76 7.34 11.28
N LEU A 44 -1.40 6.07 11.06
CA LEU A 44 -0.12 5.62 10.48
C LEU A 44 1.12 6.19 11.18
N LYS A 45 0.99 6.42 12.49
CA LYS A 45 2.08 6.98 13.31
C LYS A 45 3.17 5.94 13.45
N VAL A 46 4.40 6.34 13.14
CA VAL A 46 5.59 5.51 13.29
C VAL A 46 6.33 5.89 14.57
N SER A 47 6.69 4.90 15.38
CA SER A 47 7.52 5.08 16.57
C SER A 47 8.54 3.96 16.71
N THR A 48 9.59 4.19 17.51
CA THR A 48 10.61 3.19 17.80
C THR A 48 10.62 2.87 19.28
N VAL A 49 10.72 1.58 19.61
CA VAL A 49 10.94 1.09 20.98
C VAL A 49 12.36 0.54 21.04
N ASN A 50 13.15 0.99 22.01
CA ASN A 50 14.53 0.57 22.19
C ASN A 50 14.65 -0.18 23.50
N GLU A 51 15.03 -1.46 23.43
CA GLU A 51 15.22 -2.32 24.60
C GLU A 51 16.64 -2.90 24.60
N ASN A 52 17.06 -3.43 25.75
CA ASN A 52 18.39 -4.03 25.90
C ASN A 52 18.66 -5.17 24.90
N ARG A 53 17.61 -5.92 24.50
CA ARG A 53 17.73 -7.07 23.60
C ARG A 53 17.63 -6.69 22.12
N GLY A 54 17.09 -5.52 21.79
CA GLY A 54 16.91 -5.06 20.42
C GLY A 54 15.98 -3.86 20.31
N SER A 55 15.84 -3.33 19.10
CA SER A 55 14.90 -2.25 18.81
C SER A 55 13.81 -2.74 17.87
N THR A 56 12.60 -2.22 18.05
CA THR A 56 11.47 -2.43 17.15
C THR A 56 10.98 -1.10 16.61
N VAL A 57 10.42 -1.15 15.39
CA VAL A 57 9.57 -0.09 14.86
C VAL A 57 8.12 -0.53 14.93
N VAL A 58 7.27 0.42 15.31
CA VAL A 58 5.83 0.26 15.42
C VAL A 58 5.17 1.18 14.41
N VAL A 59 4.18 0.66 13.69
CA VAL A 59 3.26 1.46 12.87
C VAL A 59 1.85 1.28 13.40
N GLU A 60 1.24 2.37 13.85
CA GLU A 60 -0.14 2.40 14.35
C GLU A 60 -1.16 2.32 13.20
N PRO A 61 -2.39 1.81 13.45
CA PRO A 61 -3.47 1.84 12.47
C PRO A 61 -3.70 3.22 11.87
N GLY A 62 -4.23 3.23 10.64
CA GLY A 62 -4.57 4.47 9.96
C GLY A 62 -4.88 4.29 8.48
N PHE A 63 -5.08 5.43 7.83
CA PHE A 63 -5.55 5.51 6.46
C PHE A 63 -4.70 6.48 5.64
N ALA A 64 -4.46 6.11 4.38
CA ALA A 64 -3.69 6.88 3.43
C ALA A 64 -4.23 6.73 2.01
N ILE A 65 -3.83 7.67 1.15
CA ILE A 65 -4.03 7.60 -0.29
C ILE A 65 -2.65 7.56 -0.95
N ASP A 66 -2.40 6.59 -1.84
CA ASP A 66 -1.13 6.52 -2.57
C ASP A 66 -1.11 7.42 -3.81
N SER A 67 0.05 7.50 -4.48
CA SER A 67 0.22 8.31 -5.69
C SER A 67 -0.61 7.84 -6.90
N ALA A 68 -1.24 6.67 -6.84
CA ALA A 68 -2.17 6.16 -7.85
C ALA A 68 -3.65 6.34 -7.44
N GLY A 69 -3.91 6.95 -6.28
CA GLY A 69 -5.24 7.19 -5.76
C GLY A 69 -5.86 5.98 -5.04
N ASN A 70 -5.07 4.93 -4.78
CA ASN A 70 -5.54 3.80 -4.00
C ASN A 70 -5.69 4.20 -2.54
N GLU A 71 -6.76 3.70 -1.94
CA GLU A 71 -7.02 3.80 -0.51
C GLU A 71 -6.24 2.70 0.21
N ILE A 72 -5.45 3.08 1.22
CA ILE A 72 -4.62 2.17 2.01
C ILE A 72 -5.09 2.24 3.45
N GLN A 73 -5.70 1.15 3.93
CA GLN A 73 -6.13 1.02 5.32
C GLN A 73 -5.24 0.01 6.05
N LEU A 74 -4.54 0.48 7.08
CA LEU A 74 -3.92 -0.38 8.08
C LEU A 74 -4.88 -0.51 9.27
N CYS A 75 -5.47 -1.69 9.44
CA CYS A 75 -6.49 -1.91 10.47
C CYS A 75 -5.90 -2.16 11.86
N THR A 76 -4.71 -2.73 11.94
CA THR A 76 -4.09 -3.18 13.20
C THR A 76 -2.65 -2.68 13.31
N ARG A 77 -2.22 -2.44 14.55
CA ARG A 77 -0.83 -2.10 14.86
C ARG A 77 0.09 -3.23 14.38
N VAL A 78 1.19 -2.85 13.74
CA VAL A 78 2.23 -3.80 13.30
C VAL A 78 3.59 -3.41 13.85
N GLU A 79 4.41 -4.41 14.11
CA GLU A 79 5.74 -4.23 14.71
C GLU A 79 6.78 -5.04 13.93
N PHE A 80 7.97 -4.45 13.77
CA PHE A 80 9.09 -5.09 13.08
C PHE A 80 10.38 -4.90 13.87
N HIS A 81 11.19 -5.95 13.96
CA HIS A 81 12.53 -5.85 14.53
C HIS A 81 13.46 -5.05 13.60
N LEU A 82 14.20 -4.11 14.18
CA LEU A 82 15.16 -3.29 13.45
C LEU A 82 16.55 -3.95 13.44
N PRO A 83 17.18 -4.10 12.27
CA PRO A 83 18.47 -4.77 12.16
C PRO A 83 19.60 -3.92 12.76
N LYS A 84 20.54 -4.58 13.45
CA LYS A 84 21.78 -3.95 13.97
C LYS A 84 22.85 -3.74 12.90
N SER A 85 22.66 -4.20 11.67
CA SER A 85 23.60 -3.99 10.55
C SER A 85 23.36 -2.67 9.82
N LEU A 86 22.18 -2.06 9.96
CA LEU A 86 21.81 -0.83 9.26
C LEU A 86 21.89 0.39 10.18
N THR A 87 22.10 1.55 9.59
CA THR A 87 22.12 2.86 10.27
C THR A 87 20.97 3.75 9.87
N ALA A 88 20.28 3.45 8.76
CA ALA A 88 19.09 4.16 8.34
C ALA A 88 18.12 3.27 7.54
N ILE A 89 16.83 3.47 7.79
CA ILE A 89 15.73 2.70 7.20
C ILE A 89 14.59 3.67 6.83
N GLN A 90 13.95 3.46 5.69
CA GLN A 90 12.65 4.04 5.37
C GLN A 90 11.55 3.04 5.70
N VAL A 91 10.57 3.53 6.45
CA VAL A 91 9.29 2.84 6.64
C VAL A 91 8.33 3.36 5.58
N GLY A 92 7.76 2.48 4.79
CA GLY A 92 6.73 2.80 3.81
C GLY A 92 5.53 1.88 3.94
N ILE A 93 4.42 2.28 3.35
CA ILE A 93 3.22 1.46 3.20
C ILE A 93 2.78 1.46 1.74
N ARG A 94 2.28 0.33 1.25
CA ARG A 94 1.71 0.23 -0.10
C ARG A 94 0.37 -0.48 -0.08
N PHE A 95 -0.48 -0.13 -1.04
CA PHE A 95 -1.65 -0.91 -1.39
C PHE A 95 -1.22 -2.27 -1.94
N SER A 96 -1.96 -3.32 -1.61
CA SER A 96 -1.77 -4.65 -2.18
C SER A 96 -3.11 -5.29 -2.50
N GLU A 97 -3.11 -6.12 -3.55
CA GLU A 97 -4.22 -7.01 -3.89
C GLU A 97 -3.68 -8.43 -3.95
N ARG A 98 -4.46 -9.36 -3.42
CA ARG A 98 -4.19 -10.78 -3.57
C ARG A 98 -5.43 -11.50 -4.08
N PHE A 99 -5.21 -12.41 -5.03
CA PHE A 99 -6.22 -13.38 -5.42
C PHE A 99 -6.35 -14.45 -4.33
N CYS A 100 -7.57 -14.75 -3.91
CA CYS A 100 -7.85 -15.72 -2.85
C CYS A 100 -9.12 -16.52 -3.12
N GLU A 101 -9.36 -17.52 -2.26
CA GLU A 101 -10.55 -18.38 -2.31
C GLU A 101 -10.73 -19.06 -3.68
N PRO A 102 -9.89 -20.05 -4.02
CA PRO A 102 -10.00 -20.74 -5.30
C PRO A 102 -11.34 -21.50 -5.39
N ALA A 103 -12.01 -21.35 -6.54
CA ALA A 103 -13.22 -22.09 -6.89
C ALA A 103 -12.95 -23.00 -8.11
N PRO A 104 -13.60 -24.17 -8.17
CA PRO A 104 -13.45 -25.06 -9.33
C PRO A 104 -14.06 -24.41 -10.58
N ILE A 105 -13.39 -24.56 -11.71
CA ILE A 105 -13.94 -24.24 -13.02
C ILE A 105 -14.82 -25.42 -13.44
N VAL A 106 -16.09 -25.16 -13.71
CA VAL A 106 -16.96 -26.17 -14.33
C VAL A 106 -16.56 -26.29 -15.81
N SER A 107 -15.93 -27.40 -16.16
CA SER A 107 -15.46 -27.72 -17.52
C SER A 107 -15.71 -29.19 -17.81
N ASP A 108 -15.93 -29.53 -19.08
CA ASP A 108 -16.07 -30.92 -19.57
C ASP A 108 -14.76 -31.74 -19.46
N ALA A 109 -13.66 -31.13 -18.95
CA ALA A 109 -12.36 -31.77 -18.79
C ALA A 109 -12.27 -32.63 -17.51
N THR A 110 -11.55 -33.76 -17.60
CA THR A 110 -11.26 -34.69 -16.49
C THR A 110 -10.37 -34.12 -15.38
N ALA A 111 -9.82 -32.92 -15.55
CA ALA A 111 -8.98 -32.27 -14.56
C ALA A 111 -9.75 -31.19 -13.79
N LEU A 112 -9.72 -31.28 -12.45
CA LEU A 112 -10.18 -30.22 -11.56
C LEU A 112 -9.23 -29.01 -11.66
N VAL A 113 -9.52 -28.08 -12.57
CA VAL A 113 -8.85 -26.79 -12.66
C VAL A 113 -9.60 -25.82 -11.75
N SER A 114 -8.88 -25.03 -10.94
CA SER A 114 -9.45 -24.00 -10.08
C SER A 114 -8.91 -22.61 -10.43
N GLN A 115 -9.74 -21.58 -10.26
CA GLN A 115 -9.34 -20.18 -10.35
C GLN A 115 -9.70 -19.43 -9.08
N PRO A 116 -8.95 -18.36 -8.72
CA PRO A 116 -9.34 -17.49 -7.63
C PRO A 116 -10.73 -16.90 -7.86
N SER A 117 -11.61 -17.00 -6.87
CA SER A 117 -12.97 -16.44 -6.96
C SER A 117 -13.10 -15.08 -6.29
N ARG A 118 -12.08 -14.64 -5.53
CA ARG A 118 -12.05 -13.37 -4.82
C ARG A 118 -10.74 -12.63 -5.04
N VAL A 119 -10.83 -11.30 -4.96
CA VAL A 119 -9.70 -10.40 -4.79
C VAL A 119 -9.84 -9.78 -3.42
N GLN A 120 -8.80 -9.87 -2.61
CA GLN A 120 -8.72 -9.21 -1.33
C GLN A 120 -7.75 -8.04 -1.42
N GLU A 121 -8.27 -6.84 -1.18
CA GLU A 121 -7.48 -5.63 -0.99
C GLU A 121 -6.84 -5.64 0.41
N GLY A 122 -5.67 -5.03 0.51
CA GLY A 122 -4.94 -4.89 1.76
C GLY A 122 -3.81 -3.89 1.64
N CYS A 123 -2.88 -3.96 2.60
CA CYS A 123 -1.69 -3.14 2.60
C CYS A 123 -0.48 -3.93 3.08
N GLU A 124 0.70 -3.48 2.68
CA GLU A 124 1.97 -3.99 3.17
C GLU A 124 2.81 -2.86 3.72
N VAL A 125 3.30 -3.04 4.95
CA VAL A 125 4.32 -2.16 5.54
C VAL A 125 5.70 -2.71 5.19
N LEU A 126 6.55 -1.85 4.66
CA LEU A 126 7.85 -2.18 4.10
C LEU A 126 8.96 -1.44 4.83
N LEU A 127 10.06 -2.14 5.09
CA LEU A 127 11.31 -1.55 5.59
C LEU A 127 12.36 -1.62 4.49
N GLY A 128 12.74 -0.45 3.96
CA GLY A 128 13.83 -0.33 2.97
C GLY A 128 15.08 0.27 3.60
N ALA A 129 16.25 -0.33 3.38
CA ALA A 129 17.52 0.31 3.72
C ALA A 129 17.70 1.59 2.88
N VAL A 130 18.17 2.67 3.51
CA VAL A 130 18.40 3.94 2.78
C VAL A 130 19.79 4.47 3.11
N SER A 131 20.54 4.85 2.08
CA SER A 131 21.74 5.67 2.24
C SER A 131 21.31 7.05 2.72
N VAL A 132 21.60 7.43 3.96
CA VAL A 132 21.16 8.71 4.57
C VAL A 132 21.40 9.90 3.60
N PRO A 133 20.35 10.52 3.03
CA PRO A 133 20.53 11.74 2.26
C PRO A 133 20.29 12.94 3.16
N GLN A 134 21.23 13.89 3.17
CA GLN A 134 21.00 15.22 3.74
C GLN A 134 19.84 15.89 2.98
N GLY A 135 18.68 15.99 3.63
CA GLY A 135 17.57 16.84 3.19
C GLY A 135 17.04 16.53 1.79
N SER A 136 16.11 15.59 1.67
CA SER A 136 15.34 15.42 0.44
C SER A 136 13.87 15.23 0.76
N ARG A 137 13.06 16.21 0.33
CA ARG A 137 11.64 15.99 0.00
C ARG A 137 11.57 14.74 -0.87
N ALA A 138 10.53 13.92 -0.70
CA ALA A 138 10.28 12.76 -1.56
C ALA A 138 10.33 13.21 -3.02
N LYS A 139 11.46 12.95 -3.71
CA LYS A 139 11.59 13.22 -5.14
C LYS A 139 10.79 12.14 -5.84
N HIS A 140 9.84 12.54 -6.68
CA HIS A 140 9.32 11.69 -7.74
C HIS A 140 10.50 11.18 -8.56
N GLN A 141 10.93 9.93 -8.33
CA GLN A 141 11.77 9.24 -9.30
C GLN A 141 10.87 8.64 -10.36
N GLY A 142 11.15 9.02 -11.61
CA GLY A 142 10.33 8.74 -12.77
C GLY A 142 10.25 7.26 -13.14
N ARG A 143 9.20 6.98 -13.93
CA ARG A 143 9.01 5.87 -14.87
C ARG A 143 10.05 4.75 -14.77
N GLY A 144 9.76 3.78 -13.92
CA GLY A 144 10.43 2.49 -13.86
C GLY A 144 9.85 1.65 -12.74
N ALA A 145 8.65 1.12 -12.94
CA ALA A 145 7.99 0.11 -12.08
C ALA A 145 8.19 0.24 -10.55
N SER A 146 8.32 1.47 -10.03
CA SER A 146 8.34 1.75 -8.61
C SER A 146 6.90 1.66 -8.13
N VAL A 147 6.61 0.53 -7.49
CA VAL A 147 5.38 0.31 -6.71
C VAL A 147 5.08 1.57 -5.90
N ASN A 148 3.82 2.04 -5.92
CA ASN A 148 3.36 3.22 -5.21
C ASN A 148 3.50 3.07 -3.68
N ILE A 149 4.71 3.14 -3.17
CA ILE A 149 5.03 3.08 -1.74
C ILE A 149 4.91 4.50 -1.19
N LEU A 150 3.98 4.70 -0.27
CA LEU A 150 3.88 5.94 0.49
C LEU A 150 4.87 5.91 1.65
N PRO A 151 5.87 6.81 1.71
CA PRO A 151 6.83 6.83 2.81
C PRO A 151 6.19 7.42 4.08
N LEU A 152 6.30 6.69 5.19
CA LEU A 152 5.73 7.08 6.48
C LEU A 152 6.77 7.68 7.42
N ALA A 153 8.01 7.17 7.41
CA ALA A 153 9.08 7.67 8.26
C ALA A 153 10.47 7.31 7.71
N HIS A 154 11.47 8.10 8.12
CA HIS A 154 12.87 7.69 8.09
C HIS A 154 13.34 7.44 9.51
N LEU A 155 13.94 6.28 9.75
CA LEU A 155 14.58 5.91 11.01
C LEU A 155 16.08 6.05 10.86
N VAL A 156 16.73 6.58 11.88
CA VAL A 156 18.18 6.71 11.96
C VAL A 156 18.66 6.08 13.26
N ARG A 157 19.78 5.36 13.20
CA ARG A 157 20.43 4.77 14.36
C ARG A 157 21.56 5.66 14.86
N THR A 158 21.56 5.95 16.16
CA THR A 158 22.64 6.65 16.84
C THR A 158 23.17 5.75 17.96
N GLY A 159 24.40 5.25 17.79
CA GLY A 159 24.92 4.17 18.63
C GLY A 159 24.09 2.89 18.47
N CYS A 160 23.43 2.46 19.55
CA CYS A 160 22.55 1.29 19.57
C CYS A 160 21.06 1.62 19.49
N ALA A 161 20.69 2.91 19.60
CA ALA A 161 19.29 3.33 19.65
C ALA A 161 18.80 3.81 18.28
N TRP A 162 17.56 3.46 17.95
CA TRP A 162 16.85 3.91 16.77
C TRP A 162 15.88 5.04 17.10
N HIS A 163 15.85 6.06 16.24
CA HIS A 163 14.97 7.20 16.38
C HIS A 163 14.32 7.56 15.05
N VAL A 164 13.08 8.04 15.10
CA VAL A 164 12.42 8.65 13.93
C VAL A 164 13.10 9.99 13.62
N ASN A 165 13.55 10.17 12.39
CA ASN A 165 14.14 11.41 11.90
C ASN A 165 13.08 12.51 11.85
N ARG A 166 13.15 13.46 12.79
CA ARG A 166 12.19 14.59 12.91
C ARG A 166 12.14 15.52 11.70
N LYS A 167 13.19 15.52 10.87
CA LYS A 167 13.24 16.31 9.62
C LYS A 167 12.41 15.69 8.51
N PHE A 168 12.15 14.38 8.56
CA PHE A 168 11.26 13.73 7.61
C PHE A 168 9.81 14.13 7.90
N LYS A 169 9.05 14.42 6.84
CA LYS A 169 7.62 14.68 6.89
C LYS A 169 6.96 13.77 5.87
N ALA A 170 6.03 12.93 6.34
CA ALA A 170 5.22 12.11 5.45
C ALA A 170 4.37 13.01 4.56
N PRO A 171 4.12 12.65 3.29
CA PRO A 171 3.10 13.31 2.49
C PRO A 171 1.75 13.23 3.20
N HIS A 172 0.95 14.28 3.11
CA HIS A 172 -0.39 14.34 3.68
C HIS A 172 -1.41 14.60 2.58
N ALA A 173 -2.51 13.87 2.64
CA ALA A 173 -3.71 14.14 1.85
C ALA A 173 -4.62 15.12 2.61
N HIS A 174 -5.38 15.92 1.87
CA HIS A 174 -6.25 16.98 2.38
C HIS A 174 -7.68 16.53 2.64
#